data_AF-A0A811VAD9-F1
#
_entry.id   AF-A0A811VAD9-F1
#
_cell.length_a   1.000
_cell.length_b   1.000
_cell.length_c   1.000
_cell.angle_alpha   90.00
_cell.angle_beta   90.00
_cell.angle_gamma   90.00
#
_symmetry.space_group_name_H-M   'P 1'
#
loop_
_entity.id
_entity.type
_entity.pdbx_description
1 polymer ?
#
loop_
_entity_poly.entity_id
_entity_poly.type
_entity_poly.pdbx_seq_one_letter_code
_entity_poly.pdbx_strand_id
1 'polypeptide(L)'
;MSFIKHVFQISRSRAALERMEAAPRACRVPESFDWRLQGGVTPVKYQGDCGSCWAFAATGAIEGHVFRRTGQLQELSEQNLVDCGPVEYGLNGCDGGSQEYAFDFIKVAQRGVATSDSYPYLDKKDTCKYNAATKTAQLRGFAVIKPRDEQTMKEVVGTLGPIACSVYAMSRCCSTVKAFTRMRSVIKRK
;
A
#
# COMPACT_ATOMS: atom_id res chain seq x y z
N MET A 1 -39.37 50.32 -14.23
CA MET A 1 -39.46 48.94 -13.72
C MET A 1 -38.12 48.23 -13.92
N SER A 2 -37.45 47.91 -12.80
CA SER A 2 -36.77 46.64 -12.49
C SER A 2 -35.64 46.11 -13.42
N PHE A 3 -34.50 45.55 -13.00
CA PHE A 3 -33.63 45.52 -11.81
C PHE A 3 -32.48 44.55 -12.19
N ILE A 4 -31.26 44.73 -11.65
CA ILE A 4 -30.29 43.68 -11.21
C ILE A 4 -29.51 42.90 -12.30
N LYS A 5 -28.19 43.17 -12.47
CA LYS A 5 -26.98 42.50 -11.86
C LYS A 5 -26.71 41.10 -12.48
N HIS A 6 -25.50 40.65 -12.83
CA HIS A 6 -24.15 40.93 -12.32
C HIS A 6 -23.07 40.71 -13.39
N VAL A 7 -22.12 41.63 -13.41
CA VAL A 7 -20.74 41.42 -13.89
C VAL A 7 -19.99 40.64 -12.82
N PHE A 8 -19.32 39.54 -13.19
CA PHE A 8 -18.20 38.97 -12.44
C PHE A 8 -17.01 38.84 -13.40
N GLN A 9 -16.33 39.97 -13.64
CA GLN A 9 -14.98 39.95 -14.18
C GLN A 9 -14.05 39.48 -13.07
N ILE A 10 -13.56 38.24 -13.16
CA ILE A 10 -12.43 37.79 -12.34
C ILE A 10 -11.16 38.26 -13.08
N SER A 11 -10.67 39.43 -12.73
CA SER A 11 -9.33 39.90 -13.09
C SER A 11 -8.31 39.01 -12.36
N ARG A 12 -7.82 37.96 -13.03
CA ARG A 12 -6.67 37.22 -12.53
C ARG A 12 -5.42 38.07 -12.77
N SER A 13 -4.91 38.71 -11.72
CA SER A 13 -3.66 39.44 -11.79
C SER A 13 -2.50 38.50 -12.14
N ARG A 14 -1.55 38.99 -12.94
CA ARG A 14 -0.33 38.28 -13.38
C ARG A 14 0.46 37.68 -12.19
N ALA A 15 0.37 38.29 -11.01
CA ALA A 15 0.96 37.83 -9.76
C ALA A 15 0.37 36.52 -9.21
N ALA A 16 -0.84 36.11 -9.63
CA ALA A 16 -1.43 34.82 -9.24
C ALA A 16 -0.94 33.65 -10.12
N LEU A 17 -0.46 33.93 -11.34
CA LEU A 17 0.06 32.92 -12.26
C LEU A 17 1.52 32.53 -11.96
N GLU A 18 2.32 33.42 -11.36
CA GLU A 18 3.72 33.14 -11.01
C GLU A 18 3.90 32.29 -9.74
N ARG A 19 2.82 31.96 -9.01
CA ARG A 19 2.86 31.06 -7.84
C ARG A 19 2.59 29.59 -8.17
N MET A 20 2.34 29.25 -9.43
CA MET A 20 2.09 27.87 -9.87
C MET A 20 3.28 27.20 -10.58
N GLU A 21 4.50 27.71 -10.39
CA GLU A 21 5.72 27.06 -10.88
C GLU A 21 6.80 26.95 -9.80
N ALA A 22 6.39 26.72 -8.54
CA ALA A 22 7.28 26.14 -7.56
C ALA A 22 7.30 24.63 -7.80
N ALA A 23 8.29 24.16 -8.56
CA ALA A 23 8.64 22.74 -8.63
C ALA A 23 8.66 22.15 -7.21
N PRO A 24 8.06 20.96 -6.98
CA PRO A 24 8.10 20.34 -5.67
C PRO A 24 9.57 20.25 -5.24
N ARG A 25 9.87 20.70 -4.01
CA ARG A 25 11.20 20.57 -3.40
C ARG A 25 11.71 19.18 -3.76
N ALA A 26 12.77 19.10 -4.55
CA ALA A 26 13.37 17.83 -4.94
C ALA A 26 13.75 17.10 -3.65
N CYS A 27 12.88 16.21 -3.19
CA CYS A 27 13.11 15.38 -2.04
C CYS A 27 14.30 14.53 -2.45
N ARG A 28 15.48 14.77 -1.86
CA ARG A 28 16.69 14.04 -2.24
C ARG A 28 16.51 12.60 -1.82
N VAL A 29 16.05 11.77 -2.75
CA VAL A 29 15.95 10.32 -2.57
C VAL A 29 17.37 9.77 -2.49
N PRO A 30 17.72 9.02 -1.44
CA PRO A 30 19.05 8.42 -1.33
C PRO A 30 19.31 7.46 -2.50
N GLU A 31 20.57 7.29 -2.89
CA GLU A 31 20.95 6.38 -3.98
C GLU A 31 20.63 4.91 -3.67
N SER A 32 20.62 4.57 -2.38
CA SER A 32 20.19 3.26 -1.90
C SER A 32 19.41 3.41 -0.59
N PHE A 33 18.37 2.60 -0.45
CA PHE A 33 17.54 2.57 0.75
C PHE A 33 17.04 1.15 1.02
N ASP A 34 16.96 0.76 2.29
CA ASP A 34 16.52 -0.58 2.68
C ASP A 34 15.71 -0.51 3.99
N TRP A 35 14.39 -0.66 3.89
CA TRP A 35 13.48 -0.62 5.03
C TRP A 35 13.79 -1.69 6.08
N ARG A 36 14.44 -2.79 5.71
CA ARG A 36 14.84 -3.84 6.65
C ARG A 36 15.90 -3.35 7.63
N LEU A 37 16.86 -2.56 7.14
CA LEU A 37 17.89 -1.95 7.97
C LEU A 37 17.32 -0.86 8.89
N GLN A 38 16.13 -0.34 8.55
CA GLN A 38 15.41 0.64 9.37
C GLN A 38 14.46 -0.03 10.39
N GLY A 39 14.32 -1.36 10.39
CA GLY A 39 13.35 -2.07 11.23
C GLY A 39 11.90 -1.98 10.74
N GLY A 40 11.66 -1.49 9.51
CA GLY A 40 10.33 -1.30 8.95
C GLY A 40 9.77 -2.50 8.17
N VAL A 41 10.31 -3.70 8.40
CA VAL A 41 9.93 -4.92 7.68
C VAL A 41 9.88 -6.07 8.66
N THR A 42 8.76 -6.78 8.68
CA THR A 42 8.53 -7.98 9.48
C THR A 42 9.36 -9.16 8.96
N PRO A 43 9.52 -10.24 9.75
CA PRO A 43 10.12 -11.47 9.26
C PRO A 43 9.44 -11.98 7.99
N VAL A 44 10.19 -12.70 7.16
CA VAL A 44 9.61 -13.31 5.95
C VAL A 44 8.60 -14.37 6.37
N LYS A 45 7.36 -14.24 5.91
CA LYS A 45 6.26 -15.18 6.15
C LYS A 45 6.14 -16.20 5.01
N TYR A 46 5.34 -17.25 5.21
CA TYR A 46 5.12 -18.34 4.24
C TYR A 46 3.62 -18.44 3.88
N GLN A 47 3.31 -18.29 2.59
CA GLN A 47 1.93 -18.32 2.08
C GLN A 47 1.41 -19.71 1.73
N GLY A 48 2.25 -20.75 1.82
CA GLY A 48 1.89 -22.11 1.47
C GLY A 48 1.38 -22.30 0.04
N ASP A 49 0.42 -23.21 -0.12
CA ASP A 49 -0.20 -23.54 -1.40
C ASP A 49 -1.41 -22.63 -1.72
N CYS A 50 -1.80 -21.77 -0.78
CA CYS A 50 -2.84 -20.76 -0.96
C CYS A 50 -2.34 -19.60 -1.85
N GLY A 51 -3.10 -19.25 -2.90
CA GLY A 51 -2.88 -18.08 -3.76
C GLY A 51 -3.19 -16.74 -3.09
N SER A 52 -2.77 -16.57 -1.84
CA SER A 52 -2.99 -15.40 -0.99
C SER A 52 -1.87 -14.35 -1.06
N CYS A 53 -1.04 -14.41 -2.09
CA CYS A 53 0.09 -13.48 -2.29
C CYS A 53 -0.32 -12.00 -2.16
N TRP A 54 -1.50 -11.67 -2.67
CA TRP A 54 -2.10 -10.35 -2.58
C TRP A 54 -2.28 -9.87 -1.13
N ALA A 55 -2.66 -10.77 -0.21
CA ALA A 55 -2.85 -10.45 1.21
C ALA A 55 -1.51 -10.12 1.87
N PHE A 56 -0.48 -10.96 1.65
CA PHE A 56 0.88 -10.73 2.15
C PHE A 56 1.50 -9.42 1.63
N ALA A 57 1.28 -9.11 0.35
CA ALA A 57 1.75 -7.86 -0.22
C ALA A 57 1.06 -6.64 0.43
N ALA A 58 -0.26 -6.74 0.66
CA ALA A 58 -1.04 -5.67 1.29
C ALA A 58 -0.64 -5.46 2.75
N THR A 59 -0.63 -6.52 3.56
CA THR A 59 -0.22 -6.44 4.98
C THR A 59 1.19 -5.91 5.11
N GLY A 60 2.17 -6.46 4.37
CA GLY A 60 3.56 -6.02 4.45
C GLY A 60 3.79 -4.53 4.11
N ALA A 61 3.03 -3.98 3.17
CA ALA A 61 3.07 -2.54 2.89
C ALA A 61 2.48 -1.72 4.06
N ILE A 62 1.35 -2.16 4.62
CA ILE A 62 0.71 -1.48 5.75
C ILE A 62 1.61 -1.52 6.99
N GLU A 63 2.20 -2.67 7.29
CA GLU A 63 3.14 -2.87 8.42
C GLU A 63 4.27 -1.84 8.38
N GLY A 64 4.94 -1.69 7.24
CA GLY A 64 6.02 -0.72 7.08
C GLY A 64 5.55 0.74 7.19
N HIS A 65 4.36 1.06 6.69
CA HIS A 65 3.78 2.39 6.84
C HIS A 65 3.33 2.70 8.27
N VAL A 66 2.82 1.71 9.01
CA VAL A 66 2.51 1.83 10.44
C VAL A 66 3.80 2.04 11.23
N PHE A 67 4.84 1.26 10.96
CA PHE A 67 6.16 1.43 11.56
C PHE A 67 6.71 2.85 11.34
N ARG A 68 6.71 3.34 10.10
CA ARG A 68 7.20 4.71 9.81
C ARG A 68 6.46 5.78 10.61
N ARG A 69 5.16 5.62 10.86
CA ARG A 69 4.35 6.61 11.58
C ARG A 69 4.45 6.52 13.09
N THR A 70 4.60 5.31 13.62
CA THR A 70 4.46 5.05 15.06
C THR A 70 5.77 4.64 15.73
N GLY A 71 6.77 4.22 14.96
CA GLY A 71 7.98 3.57 15.44
C GLY A 71 7.78 2.11 15.88
N GLN A 72 6.55 1.58 15.81
CA GLN A 72 6.21 0.23 16.24
C GLN A 72 5.93 -0.65 15.02
N LEU A 73 6.67 -1.75 14.91
CA LEU A 73 6.44 -2.75 13.88
C LEU A 73 5.44 -3.77 14.40
N GLN A 74 4.22 -3.72 13.89
CA GLN A 74 3.13 -4.62 14.26
C GLN A 74 2.87 -5.60 13.12
N GLU A 75 2.96 -6.91 13.36
CA GLU A 75 2.57 -7.92 12.37
C GLU A 75 1.04 -7.97 12.21
N LEU A 76 0.58 -7.85 10.97
CA LEU A 76 -0.83 -7.86 10.58
C LEU A 76 -1.24 -9.23 10.04
N SER A 77 -2.53 -9.55 10.11
CA SER A 77 -3.05 -10.85 9.72
C SER A 77 -3.42 -10.88 8.24
N GLU A 78 -2.71 -11.70 7.47
CA GLU A 78 -3.11 -12.06 6.11
C GLU A 78 -4.40 -12.90 6.11
N GLN A 79 -4.56 -13.77 7.11
CA GLN A 79 -5.74 -14.63 7.24
C GLN A 79 -7.03 -13.83 7.35
N ASN A 80 -7.00 -12.71 8.08
CA ASN A 80 -8.13 -11.79 8.14
C ASN A 80 -8.57 -11.36 6.73
N LEU A 81 -7.64 -11.05 5.83
CA LEU A 81 -7.99 -10.66 4.47
C LEU A 81 -8.46 -11.86 3.64
N VAL A 82 -7.81 -13.02 3.79
CA VAL A 82 -8.17 -14.26 3.08
C VAL A 82 -9.59 -14.70 3.41
N ASP A 83 -10.01 -14.61 4.67
CA ASP A 83 -11.31 -15.07 5.13
C ASP A 83 -12.42 -14.02 4.93
N CYS A 84 -12.12 -12.75 5.19
CA CYS A 84 -13.12 -11.68 5.23
C CYS A 84 -13.25 -10.88 3.94
N GLY A 85 -12.27 -11.00 3.03
CA GLY A 85 -12.34 -10.39 1.70
C GLY A 85 -13.54 -10.93 0.90
N PRO A 86 -14.47 -10.05 0.45
CA PRO A 86 -15.60 -10.48 -0.36
C PRO A 86 -15.18 -10.73 -1.80
N VAL A 87 -15.75 -11.75 -2.43
CA VAL A 87 -15.46 -12.09 -3.83
C VAL A 87 -15.94 -10.97 -4.76
N GLU A 88 -17.07 -10.34 -4.44
CA GLU A 88 -17.62 -9.17 -5.12
C GLU A 88 -16.70 -7.94 -5.07
N TYR A 89 -15.75 -7.91 -4.13
CA TYR A 89 -14.70 -6.89 -4.03
C TYR A 89 -13.45 -7.26 -4.84
N GLY A 90 -13.43 -8.43 -5.46
CA GLY A 90 -12.26 -9.00 -6.13
C GLY A 90 -11.25 -9.62 -5.17
N LEU A 91 -11.68 -10.03 -3.97
CA LEU A 91 -10.84 -10.71 -2.98
C LEU A 91 -11.33 -12.16 -2.79
N ASN A 92 -10.68 -13.12 -3.44
CA ASN A 92 -11.14 -14.50 -3.50
C ASN A 92 -10.30 -15.46 -2.65
N GLY A 93 -9.86 -15.03 -1.47
CA GLY A 93 -9.08 -15.85 -0.55
C GLY A 93 -7.84 -16.47 -1.21
N CYS A 94 -7.81 -17.80 -1.30
CA CYS A 94 -6.71 -18.56 -1.91
C CYS A 94 -6.74 -18.63 -3.44
N ASP A 95 -7.81 -18.19 -4.10
CA ASP A 95 -7.89 -18.17 -5.56
C ASP A 95 -7.37 -16.85 -6.15
N GLY A 96 -6.80 -15.98 -5.31
CA GLY A 96 -6.24 -14.70 -5.71
C GLY A 96 -7.03 -13.49 -5.24
N GLY A 97 -6.47 -12.32 -5.53
CA GLY A 97 -7.01 -11.02 -5.15
C GLY A 97 -6.10 -9.88 -5.57
N SER A 98 -6.52 -8.65 -5.30
CA SER A 98 -5.79 -7.42 -5.61
C SER A 98 -5.40 -6.67 -4.34
N GLN A 99 -4.15 -6.20 -4.26
CA GLN A 99 -3.66 -5.39 -3.15
C GLN A 99 -4.39 -4.05 -3.06
N GLU A 100 -4.71 -3.45 -4.22
CA GLU A 100 -5.47 -2.20 -4.28
C GLU A 100 -6.87 -2.38 -3.67
N TYR A 101 -7.56 -3.45 -4.06
CA TYR A 101 -8.88 -3.79 -3.52
C TYR A 101 -8.79 -4.19 -2.05
N ALA A 102 -7.72 -4.83 -1.61
CA ALA A 102 -7.48 -5.11 -0.20
C ALA A 102 -7.33 -3.82 0.62
N PHE A 103 -6.57 -2.84 0.14
CA PHE A 103 -6.44 -1.54 0.82
C PHE A 103 -7.78 -0.81 0.93
N ASP A 104 -8.57 -0.83 -0.15
CA ASP A 104 -9.87 -0.19 -0.17
C ASP A 104 -10.88 -0.91 0.75
N PHE A 105 -10.91 -2.25 0.72
CA PHE A 105 -11.70 -3.07 1.65
C PHE A 105 -11.36 -2.79 3.11
N ILE A 106 -10.06 -2.80 3.47
CA ILE A 106 -9.61 -2.51 4.84
C ILE A 106 -10.01 -1.10 5.27
N LYS A 107 -9.94 -0.13 4.36
CA LYS A 107 -10.27 1.27 4.65
C LYS A 107 -11.78 1.47 4.80
N VAL A 108 -12.56 1.03 3.82
CA VAL A 108 -13.97 1.42 3.64
C VAL A 108 -14.92 0.46 4.34
N ALA A 109 -14.80 -0.83 4.06
CA ALA A 109 -15.72 -1.86 4.52
C ALA A 109 -15.34 -2.38 5.91
N GLN A 110 -14.12 -2.91 6.05
CA GLN A 110 -13.68 -3.56 7.29
C GLN A 110 -13.22 -2.57 8.37
N ARG A 111 -12.78 -1.37 7.96
CA ARG A 111 -12.31 -0.27 8.82
C ARG A 111 -11.20 -0.68 9.80
N GLY A 112 -10.33 -1.56 9.34
CA GLY A 112 -9.17 -2.04 10.07
C GLY A 112 -8.76 -3.44 9.66
N VAL A 113 -7.65 -3.89 10.24
CA VAL A 113 -7.08 -5.22 10.04
C VAL A 113 -6.58 -5.76 11.37
N ALA A 114 -6.75 -7.07 11.58
CA ALA A 114 -6.32 -7.78 12.77
C ALA A 114 -4.79 -7.98 12.79
N THR A 115 -4.24 -8.31 13.96
CA THR A 115 -2.83 -8.73 14.08
C THR A 115 -2.67 -10.21 13.77
N SER A 116 -1.47 -10.60 13.34
CA SER A 116 -1.11 -12.01 13.18
C SER A 116 -1.35 -12.83 14.46
N ASP A 117 -1.07 -12.26 15.64
CA ASP A 117 -1.28 -12.95 16.94
C ASP A 117 -2.77 -13.22 17.21
N SER A 118 -3.63 -12.24 16.95
CA SER A 118 -5.07 -12.36 17.17
C SER A 118 -5.79 -13.20 16.12
N TYR A 119 -5.20 -13.33 14.93
CA TYR A 119 -5.80 -14.02 13.79
C TYR A 119 -4.71 -14.73 12.97
N PRO A 120 -4.24 -15.90 13.43
CA PRO A 120 -3.12 -16.62 12.80
C PRO A 120 -3.42 -17.11 11.38
N TYR A 121 -2.36 -17.27 10.58
CA TYR A 121 -2.45 -17.76 9.21
C TYR A 121 -2.62 -19.28 9.13
N LEU A 122 -3.51 -19.72 8.24
CA LEU A 122 -3.97 -21.12 8.12
C LEU A 122 -3.71 -21.74 6.73
N ASP A 123 -3.16 -20.98 5.77
CA ASP A 123 -2.90 -21.45 4.40
C ASP A 123 -4.16 -22.01 3.69
N LYS A 124 -5.34 -21.49 4.05
CA LYS A 124 -6.62 -21.84 3.42
C LYS A 124 -7.64 -20.76 3.69
N LYS A 125 -8.71 -20.73 2.90
CA LYS A 125 -9.90 -19.93 3.22
C LYS A 125 -10.69 -20.61 4.34
N ASP A 126 -11.05 -19.85 5.35
CA ASP A 126 -11.93 -20.24 6.45
C ASP A 126 -13.04 -19.18 6.62
N THR A 127 -13.92 -19.39 7.59
CA THR A 127 -14.97 -18.45 7.96
C THR A 127 -14.35 -17.19 8.56
N CYS A 128 -14.80 -16.02 8.10
CA CYS A 128 -14.37 -14.72 8.64
C CYS A 128 -14.68 -14.61 10.14
N LYS A 129 -13.63 -14.41 10.94
CA LYS A 129 -13.70 -14.22 12.41
C LYS A 129 -13.26 -12.82 12.85
N TYR A 130 -13.21 -11.87 11.92
CA TYR A 130 -12.74 -10.52 12.22
C TYR A 130 -13.65 -9.82 13.23
N ASN A 131 -13.03 -9.29 14.29
CA ASN A 131 -13.70 -8.48 15.30
C ASN A 131 -13.18 -7.05 15.25
N ALA A 132 -14.05 -6.11 14.90
CA ALA A 132 -13.69 -4.69 14.79
C ALA A 132 -13.29 -4.06 16.15
N ALA A 133 -13.64 -4.68 17.28
CA ALA A 133 -13.24 -4.22 18.61
C ALA A 133 -11.74 -4.46 18.89
N THR A 134 -11.11 -5.42 18.20
CA THR A 134 -9.69 -5.81 18.38
C THR A 134 -8.80 -5.34 17.22
N LYS A 135 -9.25 -4.35 16.45
CA LYS A 135 -8.48 -3.81 15.31
C LYS A 135 -7.23 -3.07 15.76
N THR A 136 -6.14 -3.19 15.00
CA THR A 136 -4.85 -2.59 15.37
C THR A 136 -4.32 -1.58 14.36
N ALA A 137 -4.61 -1.73 13.08
CA ALA A 137 -4.23 -0.75 12.05
C ALA A 137 -5.44 -0.26 11.25
N GLN A 138 -5.48 1.04 10.96
CA GLN A 138 -6.48 1.67 10.09
C GLN A 138 -5.80 2.45 8.97
N LEU A 139 -6.25 2.26 7.73
CA LEU A 139 -5.81 3.08 6.61
C LEU A 139 -6.64 4.36 6.52
N ARG A 140 -5.96 5.51 6.42
CA ARG A 140 -6.63 6.78 6.06
C ARG A 140 -6.83 6.91 4.54
N GLY A 141 -6.00 6.23 3.76
CA GLY A 141 -5.99 6.27 2.30
C GLY A 141 -4.84 5.45 1.74
N PHE A 142 -4.88 5.22 0.42
CA PHE A 142 -3.83 4.60 -0.37
C PHE A 142 -3.70 5.38 -1.67
N ALA A 143 -2.58 5.18 -2.38
CA ALA A 143 -2.33 5.77 -3.68
C ALA A 143 -1.77 4.69 -4.61
N VAL A 144 -2.12 4.79 -5.89
CA VAL A 144 -1.66 3.88 -6.93
C VAL A 144 -0.58 4.58 -7.75
N ILE A 145 0.57 3.93 -7.89
CA ILE A 145 1.63 4.39 -8.78
C ILE A 145 1.31 3.90 -10.19
N LYS A 146 1.49 4.77 -11.18
CA LYS A 146 1.22 4.43 -12.58
C LYS A 146 2.04 3.19 -12.99
N PRO A 147 1.48 2.29 -13.82
CA PRO A 147 2.23 1.14 -14.30
C PRO A 147 3.55 1.57 -14.95
N ARG A 148 4.65 0.88 -14.60
CA ARG A 148 6.01 1.11 -15.12
C ARG A 148 6.66 2.45 -14.75
N ASP A 149 6.10 3.19 -13.80
CA ASP A 149 6.72 4.42 -13.28
C ASP A 149 7.73 4.11 -12.16
N GLU A 150 8.88 3.55 -12.54
CA GLU A 150 9.94 3.18 -11.61
C GLU A 150 10.55 4.38 -10.86
N GLN A 151 10.47 5.57 -11.45
CA GLN A 151 10.97 6.80 -10.83
C GLN A 151 10.08 7.20 -9.64
N THR A 152 8.76 7.18 -9.81
CA THR A 152 7.83 7.39 -8.70
C THR A 152 7.95 6.27 -7.66
N MET A 153 8.12 5.01 -8.08
CA MET A 153 8.38 3.90 -7.14
C MET A 153 9.63 4.15 -6.30
N LYS A 154 10.73 4.59 -6.94
CA LYS A 154 11.97 4.97 -6.25
C LYS A 154 11.73 6.04 -5.19
N GLU A 155 11.02 7.10 -5.55
CA GLU A 155 10.72 8.21 -4.64
C GLU A 155 9.90 7.75 -3.45
N VAL A 156 8.86 6.96 -3.67
CA VAL A 156 7.99 6.45 -2.62
C VAL A 156 8.74 5.48 -1.70
N VAL A 157 9.52 4.54 -2.23
CA VAL A 157 10.32 3.62 -1.38
C VAL A 157 11.33 4.38 -0.54
N GLY A 158 12.02 5.37 -1.12
CA GLY A 158 13.06 6.10 -0.41
C GLY A 158 12.57 7.16 0.59
N THR A 159 11.28 7.52 0.56
CA THR A 159 10.77 8.63 1.38
C THR A 159 9.50 8.31 2.19
N LEU A 160 8.68 7.34 1.75
CA LEU A 160 7.34 7.11 2.31
C LEU A 160 7.13 5.72 2.93
N GLY A 161 7.70 4.66 2.38
CA GLY A 161 7.46 3.30 2.90
C GLY A 161 7.61 2.20 1.86
N PRO A 162 7.54 0.92 2.28
CA PRO A 162 7.43 -0.21 1.37
C PRO A 162 6.17 -0.14 0.50
N ILE A 163 6.25 -0.65 -0.73
CA ILE A 163 5.16 -0.61 -1.71
C ILE A 163 4.69 -2.04 -2.00
N ALA A 164 3.37 -2.26 -2.01
CA ALA A 164 2.78 -3.48 -2.53
C ALA A 164 2.83 -3.47 -4.07
N CYS A 165 3.38 -4.53 -4.67
CA CYS A 165 3.54 -4.63 -6.11
C CYS A 165 3.19 -6.03 -6.61
N SER A 166 2.84 -6.11 -7.89
CA SER A 166 2.67 -7.36 -8.60
C SER A 166 3.77 -7.51 -9.64
N VAL A 167 4.41 -8.67 -9.67
CA VAL A 167 5.44 -9.04 -10.66
C VAL A 167 5.03 -10.34 -11.32
N TYR A 168 5.41 -10.50 -12.59
CA TYR A 168 5.19 -11.76 -13.29
C TYR A 168 6.23 -12.79 -12.84
N ALA A 169 5.84 -13.66 -11.92
CA ALA A 169 6.67 -14.73 -11.41
C ALA A 169 6.36 -16.03 -12.15
N MET A 170 6.86 -16.19 -13.39
CA MET A 170 6.93 -17.51 -14.01
C MET A 170 8.32 -18.09 -13.87
N SER A 171 8.49 -18.93 -12.84
CA SER A 171 9.44 -20.04 -12.79
C SER A 171 9.20 -20.82 -11.50
N ARG A 172 9.46 -22.13 -11.51
CA ARG A 172 9.27 -23.09 -10.41
C ARG A 172 10.17 -22.85 -9.17
N CYS A 173 10.49 -21.62 -8.82
CA CYS A 173 11.35 -21.33 -7.67
C CYS A 173 10.88 -20.06 -6.94
N CYS A 174 10.30 -20.27 -5.76
CA CYS A 174 9.96 -19.28 -4.73
C CYS A 174 8.82 -18.28 -5.04
N SER A 175 7.61 -18.63 -4.57
CA SER A 175 6.53 -17.68 -4.27
C SER A 175 6.90 -16.85 -3.03
N THR A 176 7.91 -15.99 -3.11
CA THR A 176 8.17 -15.01 -2.05
C THR A 176 7.64 -13.66 -2.47
N VAL A 177 6.47 -13.32 -1.94
CA VAL A 177 5.87 -12.00 -2.15
C VAL A 177 6.53 -11.04 -1.19
N LYS A 178 7.31 -10.11 -1.74
CA LYS A 178 7.85 -8.98 -0.97
C LYS A 178 7.21 -7.72 -1.49
N ALA A 179 6.66 -6.92 -0.57
CA ALA A 179 6.59 -5.48 -0.80
C ALA A 179 8.01 -5.00 -1.19
N PHE A 180 8.14 -4.09 -2.16
CA PHE A 180 9.43 -3.50 -2.47
C PHE A 180 9.91 -2.73 -1.24
N THR A 181 10.83 -3.35 -0.51
CA THR A 181 11.42 -2.83 0.73
C THR A 181 12.81 -2.24 0.49
N ARG A 182 13.35 -2.44 -0.71
CA ARG A 182 14.71 -2.06 -1.07
C ARG A 182 14.73 -1.32 -2.39
N MET A 183 15.48 -0.22 -2.41
CA MET A 183 15.81 0.52 -3.61
C MET A 183 17.32 0.46 -3.84
N ARG A 184 17.74 0.03 -5.03
CA ARG A 184 19.11 0.14 -5.54
C ARG A 184 19.02 0.77 -6.93
N SER A 185 19.95 1.65 -7.29
CA SER A 185 20.03 2.12 -8.67
C SER A 185 20.29 0.92 -9.60
N VAL A 186 19.28 0.55 -10.38
CA VAL A 186 19.48 -0.35 -11.53
C VAL A 186 19.64 0.53 -12.76
N ILE A 187 20.71 1.33 -12.76
CA ILE A 187 21.23 1.95 -13.98
C ILE A 187 22.56 1.25 -14.25
N LYS A 188 22.49 0.04 -14.81
CA LYS A 188 23.51 -0.39 -15.75
C LYS A 188 22.90 -0.24 -17.13
N ARG A 189 23.18 0.91 -17.76
CA ARG A 189 23.00 1.11 -19.19
C ARG A 189 23.66 -0.06 -19.91
N LYS A 190 22.92 -0.75 -20.77
CA LYS A 190 23.49 -1.36 -21.97
C LYS A 190 23.15 -0.43 -23.12
#